data_AF-A0A7W9UQM9-F1
#
_entry.id   AF-A0A7W9UQM9-F1
#
_cell.length_a   1.000
_cell.length_b   1.000
_cell.length_c   1.000
_cell.angle_alpha   90.00
_cell.angle_beta   90.00
_cell.angle_gamma   90.00
#
_symmetry.space_group_name_H-M   'P 1'
#
loop_
_entity.id
_entity.type
_entity.pdbx_description
1 polymer ?
#
loop_
_entity_poly.entity_id
_entity_poly.type
_entity_poly.pdbx_seq_one_letter_code
_entity_poly.pdbx_strand_id
1 'polypeptide(L)'
;MSADNGAFTGTPPGPQPPHQPHQPRWAWWVVGIVIPLVGIIVTVLVSRPDSSGDKSVAQAPAQSSAAAGSTDAHRSSGTDGSSGANPAADQPSTEPGKGAQAAKAAFGPEVFRADTTNSGSYIDFDTAEPLVVANSTPKGADVIISASTGGAPDLFVPDSRMALAPPAGSGAAPTAEECAESVERNATYTLPATRGDFCLTTTEGRTVHLKVLTAPPAGLAKLEVTVWA
;
A
#
# COMPACT_ATOMS: atom_id res chain seq x y z
N MET A 1 44.72 -44.71 36.74
CA MET A 1 44.86 -44.67 35.27
C MET A 1 43.53 -45.13 34.69
N SER A 2 42.60 -44.20 34.43
CA SER A 2 41.33 -44.48 33.77
C SER A 2 41.37 -43.80 32.41
N ALA A 3 41.16 -44.59 31.36
CA ALA A 3 41.17 -44.13 29.98
C ALA A 3 39.76 -43.64 29.60
N ASP A 4 39.71 -42.39 29.13
CA ASP A 4 38.58 -41.80 28.41
C ASP A 4 38.37 -42.52 27.07
N ASN A 5 37.21 -43.16 26.91
CA ASN A 5 36.73 -43.62 25.60
C ASN A 5 35.72 -42.60 25.07
N GLY A 6 36.23 -41.55 24.42
CA GLY A 6 35.42 -40.58 23.69
C GLY A 6 34.78 -41.22 22.47
N ALA A 7 33.48 -41.51 22.56
CA ALA A 7 32.67 -41.93 21.41
C ALA A 7 32.33 -40.70 20.55
N PHE A 8 33.01 -40.57 19.41
CA PHE A 8 32.69 -39.60 18.37
C PHE A 8 31.40 -40.04 17.65
N THR A 9 30.26 -39.50 18.05
CA THR A 9 29.00 -39.63 17.29
C THR A 9 28.98 -38.57 16.18
N GLY A 10 29.66 -38.87 15.08
CA GLY A 10 29.57 -38.08 13.86
C GLY A 10 28.20 -38.31 13.19
N THR A 11 27.31 -37.32 13.28
CA THR A 11 26.04 -37.32 12.55
C THR A 11 26.33 -37.25 11.04
N PRO A 12 25.78 -38.15 10.20
CA PRO A 12 25.98 -38.10 8.76
C PRO A 12 25.39 -36.80 8.18
N PRO A 13 26.03 -36.18 7.17
CA PRO A 13 25.48 -35.02 6.49
C PRO A 13 24.14 -35.40 5.84
N GLY A 14 23.10 -34.61 6.13
CA GLY A 14 21.78 -34.79 5.54
C GLY A 14 21.80 -34.61 4.02
N PRO A 15 20.84 -35.20 3.30
CA PRO A 15 20.74 -35.08 1.85
C PRO A 15 20.65 -33.60 1.45
N GLN A 16 21.52 -33.19 0.52
CA GLN A 16 21.49 -31.84 -0.03
C GLN A 16 20.12 -31.60 -0.72
N PRO A 17 19.44 -30.48 -0.43
CA PRO A 17 18.21 -30.14 -1.12
C PRO A 17 18.52 -29.93 -2.61
N PRO A 18 17.63 -30.36 -3.52
CA PRO A 18 17.83 -30.18 -4.95
C PRO A 18 17.99 -28.70 -5.27
N HIS A 19 19.02 -28.38 -6.06
CA HIS A 19 19.28 -27.03 -6.55
C HIS A 19 18.02 -26.53 -7.28
N GLN A 20 17.31 -25.56 -6.70
CA GLN A 20 16.23 -24.88 -7.39
C GLN A 20 16.84 -24.04 -8.52
N PRO A 21 16.40 -24.23 -9.78
CA PRO A 21 16.84 -23.38 -10.87
C PRO A 21 16.39 -21.95 -10.58
N HIS A 22 17.35 -21.02 -10.56
CA HIS A 22 17.10 -19.59 -10.47
C HIS A 22 16.24 -19.15 -11.67
N GLN A 23 14.93 -19.01 -11.46
CA GLN A 23 14.07 -18.48 -12.50
C GLN A 23 14.31 -16.97 -12.65
N PRO A 24 14.51 -16.47 -13.87
CA PRO A 24 14.69 -15.05 -14.11
C PRO A 24 13.45 -14.26 -13.69
N ARG A 25 13.65 -13.26 -12.81
CA ARG A 25 12.61 -12.42 -12.20
C ARG A 25 11.86 -11.51 -13.19
N TRP A 26 12.16 -11.58 -14.48
CA TRP A 26 11.55 -10.73 -15.51
C TRP A 26 10.34 -11.37 -16.21
N ALA A 27 10.05 -12.66 -16.01
CA ALA A 27 8.98 -13.36 -16.73
C ALA A 27 7.56 -13.22 -16.13
N TRP A 28 7.42 -12.67 -14.91
CA TRP A 28 6.11 -12.59 -14.23
C TRP A 28 5.19 -11.47 -14.72
N TRP A 29 5.72 -10.45 -15.39
CA TRP A 29 4.89 -9.35 -15.91
C TRP A 29 4.08 -9.75 -17.16
N VAL A 30 4.53 -10.76 -17.90
CA VAL A 30 3.91 -11.11 -19.20
C VAL A 30 2.67 -12.00 -19.02
N VAL A 31 2.64 -12.88 -18.02
CA VAL A 31 1.51 -13.80 -17.81
C VAL A 31 0.26 -13.08 -17.27
N GLY A 32 0.42 -11.97 -16.53
CA GLY A 32 -0.69 -11.20 -15.96
C GLY A 32 -1.51 -10.38 -16.96
N ILE A 33 -0.99 -10.09 -18.16
CA ILE A 33 -1.67 -9.24 -19.16
C ILE A 33 -2.52 -10.06 -20.13
N VAL A 34 -2.20 -11.35 -20.34
CA VAL A 34 -2.89 -12.15 -21.38
C VAL A 34 -4.26 -12.67 -20.92
N ILE A 35 -4.44 -12.94 -19.63
CA ILE A 35 -5.70 -13.50 -19.09
C ILE A 35 -6.90 -12.51 -19.13
N PRO A 36 -6.77 -11.20 -18.84
CA PRO A 36 -7.92 -10.31 -18.89
C PRO A 36 -8.45 -10.02 -20.32
N LEU A 37 -7.62 -10.15 -21.36
CA LEU A 37 -8.05 -9.87 -22.74
C LEU A 37 -9.06 -10.89 -23.29
N VAL A 38 -8.93 -12.17 -22.90
CA VAL A 38 -9.90 -13.20 -23.33
C VAL A 38 -11.26 -13.00 -22.64
N GLY A 39 -11.26 -12.53 -21.38
CA GLY A 39 -12.48 -12.22 -20.64
C GLY A 39 -13.30 -11.09 -21.29
N ILE A 40 -12.64 -10.03 -21.77
CA ILE A 40 -13.32 -8.88 -22.41
C ILE A 40 -13.97 -9.25 -23.74
N ILE A 41 -13.38 -10.16 -24.52
CA ILE A 41 -13.93 -10.55 -25.84
C ILE A 41 -15.24 -11.34 -25.70
N VAL A 42 -15.39 -12.15 -24.63
CA VAL A 42 -16.62 -12.94 -24.41
C VAL A 42 -17.78 -12.05 -23.94
N THR A 43 -17.55 -11.04 -23.10
CA THR A 43 -18.61 -10.15 -22.60
C THR A 43 -19.22 -9.27 -23.69
N VAL A 44 -18.44 -8.88 -24.71
CA VAL A 44 -18.93 -8.05 -25.83
C VAL A 44 -19.80 -8.85 -26.80
N LEU A 45 -19.63 -10.17 -26.90
CA LEU A 45 -20.41 -11.02 -27.82
C LEU A 45 -21.78 -11.46 -27.27
N VAL A 46 -21.97 -11.48 -25.95
CA VAL A 46 -23.27 -11.85 -25.33
C VAL A 46 -24.20 -10.64 -25.12
N SER A 47 -23.69 -9.41 -25.29
CA SER A 47 -24.44 -8.17 -25.06
C SER A 47 -25.09 -7.58 -26.32
N ARG A 48 -25.39 -8.41 -27.34
CA ARG A 48 -26.31 -8.03 -28.43
C ARG A 48 -27.71 -8.57 -28.14
N PRO A 49 -28.59 -7.83 -27.43
CA PRO A 49 -30.01 -8.09 -27.47
C PRO A 49 -30.53 -7.69 -28.85
N ASP A 50 -31.12 -8.66 -29.55
CA ASP A 50 -32.00 -8.37 -30.66
C ASP A 50 -33.15 -7.47 -30.19
N SER A 51 -33.38 -6.47 -31.02
CA SER A 51 -34.31 -5.36 -30.89
C SER A 51 -35.77 -5.81 -30.97
N SER A 52 -36.62 -5.34 -30.04
CA SER A 52 -37.90 -4.69 -30.40
C SER A 52 -38.57 -4.00 -29.20
N GLY A 53 -38.52 -2.66 -29.20
CA GLY A 53 -39.47 -1.68 -28.62
C GLY A 53 -39.55 -1.59 -27.08
N ASP A 54 -39.66 -0.44 -26.43
CA ASP A 54 -39.88 0.95 -26.81
C ASP A 54 -39.76 1.83 -25.54
N LYS A 55 -39.43 3.13 -25.71
CA LYS A 55 -39.48 4.28 -24.77
C LYS A 55 -38.20 4.53 -23.92
N SER A 56 -37.35 5.48 -24.35
CA SER A 56 -37.30 6.91 -23.96
C SER A 56 -36.85 7.10 -22.50
N VAL A 57 -35.85 7.91 -22.11
CA VAL A 57 -35.49 9.28 -22.51
C VAL A 57 -34.04 9.56 -22.04
N ALA A 58 -33.26 10.32 -22.85
CA ALA A 58 -32.22 11.34 -22.52
C ALA A 58 -31.10 11.04 -21.48
N GLN A 59 -29.85 11.54 -21.58
CA GLN A 59 -29.10 12.35 -22.55
C GLN A 59 -27.71 12.60 -21.94
N ALA A 60 -26.63 12.30 -22.68
CA ALA A 60 -25.31 12.96 -22.84
C ALA A 60 -24.53 13.56 -21.62
N PRO A 61 -23.20 13.84 -21.68
CA PRO A 61 -22.34 13.99 -22.87
C PRO A 61 -20.98 13.23 -22.81
N ALA A 62 -20.53 12.70 -23.94
CA ALA A 62 -19.51 13.26 -24.85
C ALA A 62 -18.05 13.21 -24.33
N GLN A 63 -17.26 12.32 -24.93
CA GLN A 63 -15.81 12.47 -25.02
C GLN A 63 -15.42 12.53 -26.50
N SER A 64 -14.94 13.71 -26.91
CA SER A 64 -14.26 13.94 -28.19
C SER A 64 -12.79 13.54 -28.08
N SER A 65 -12.43 12.59 -28.94
CA SER A 65 -11.34 12.58 -29.93
C SER A 65 -9.99 13.27 -29.71
N ALA A 66 -8.97 12.51 -30.14
CA ALA A 66 -7.67 12.86 -30.75
C ALA A 66 -6.50 13.14 -29.76
N ALA A 67 -5.25 12.75 -30.03
CA ALA A 67 -4.58 12.48 -31.29
C ALA A 67 -3.40 11.50 -31.16
N ALA A 68 -2.99 10.97 -32.31
CA ALA A 68 -1.85 10.11 -32.55
C ALA A 68 -0.49 10.85 -32.49
N GLY A 69 0.59 10.10 -32.26
CA GLY A 69 1.97 10.58 -32.35
C GLY A 69 2.98 9.43 -32.44
N SER A 70 3.21 8.98 -33.68
CA SER A 70 4.32 8.13 -34.13
C SER A 70 5.69 8.72 -33.80
N THR A 71 6.70 7.90 -33.48
CA THR A 71 7.94 7.78 -34.31
C THR A 71 8.91 6.73 -33.75
N ASP A 72 9.17 5.73 -34.59
CA ASP A 72 10.46 5.16 -35.00
C ASP A 72 11.62 5.02 -34.00
N ALA A 73 11.92 3.76 -33.72
CA ALA A 73 13.21 3.30 -33.21
C ALA A 73 14.27 3.32 -34.34
N HIS A 74 15.23 4.23 -34.27
CA HIS A 74 16.46 4.15 -35.07
C HIS A 74 17.63 3.65 -34.20
N ARG A 75 18.22 2.57 -34.67
CA ARG A 75 19.34 1.82 -34.09
C ARG A 75 20.64 2.23 -34.79
N SER A 76 21.62 2.73 -34.05
CA SER A 76 23.04 2.88 -34.43
C SER A 76 23.83 2.92 -33.10
N SER A 77 24.71 1.99 -32.69
CA SER A 77 25.96 1.47 -33.27
C SER A 77 27.00 2.56 -33.56
N GLY A 78 28.06 2.63 -32.72
CA GLY A 78 29.26 3.47 -32.88
C GLY A 78 29.84 3.88 -31.51
N THR A 79 30.79 3.14 -30.92
CA THR A 79 32.26 3.15 -31.08
C THR A 79 32.96 4.43 -30.58
N ASP A 80 33.78 4.24 -29.54
CA ASP A 80 35.04 4.89 -29.11
C ASP A 80 35.28 6.41 -29.28
N GLY A 81 35.78 7.00 -28.18
CA GLY A 81 36.95 7.89 -28.27
C GLY A 81 36.84 9.29 -27.65
N SER A 82 37.53 9.46 -26.52
CA SER A 82 38.52 10.53 -26.27
C SER A 82 38.08 11.98 -25.99
N SER A 83 38.65 12.48 -24.87
CA SER A 83 39.16 13.85 -24.63
C SER A 83 38.17 15.00 -24.38
N GLY A 84 38.06 15.34 -23.08
CA GLY A 84 38.42 16.66 -22.58
C GLY A 84 37.59 17.87 -23.01
N ALA A 85 36.70 18.35 -22.13
CA ALA A 85 36.55 19.77 -21.84
C ALA A 85 35.67 19.94 -20.58
N ASN A 86 36.22 20.67 -19.61
CA ASN A 86 35.52 21.26 -18.49
C ASN A 86 34.66 22.43 -19.00
N PRO A 87 33.38 22.55 -18.60
CA PRO A 87 32.92 23.87 -18.20
C PRO A 87 32.10 23.83 -16.91
N ALA A 88 32.49 24.75 -16.03
CA ALA A 88 31.70 25.48 -15.05
C ALA A 88 30.44 24.79 -14.49
N ALA A 89 30.53 24.48 -13.20
CA ALA A 89 29.40 24.24 -12.32
C ALA A 89 28.44 25.44 -12.35
N ASP A 90 27.34 25.33 -13.08
CA ASP A 90 26.12 26.08 -12.78
C ASP A 90 25.56 25.53 -11.48
N GLN A 91 25.82 26.25 -10.38
CA GLN A 91 25.12 26.07 -9.12
C GLN A 91 23.62 26.31 -9.37
N PRO A 92 22.73 25.33 -9.13
CA PRO A 92 21.34 25.67 -8.94
C PRO A 92 21.27 26.59 -7.72
N SER A 93 20.89 27.84 -7.95
CA SER A 93 20.55 28.77 -6.89
C SER A 93 19.36 28.17 -6.15
N THR A 94 19.64 27.59 -4.98
CA THR A 94 18.62 27.21 -4.00
C THR A 94 17.94 28.49 -3.57
N GLU A 95 16.87 28.89 -4.26
CA GLU A 95 15.89 29.80 -3.68
C GLU A 95 15.51 29.22 -2.32
N PRO A 96 15.43 30.02 -1.24
CA PRO A 96 14.84 29.57 0.00
C PRO A 96 13.39 29.24 -0.32
N GLY A 97 13.13 27.95 -0.56
CA GLY A 97 11.80 27.47 -0.86
C GLY A 97 10.86 28.04 0.18
N LYS A 98 9.77 28.67 -0.28
CA LYS A 98 8.61 29.02 0.55
C LYS A 98 8.41 27.86 1.50
N GLY A 99 8.73 28.07 2.78
CA GLY A 99 8.62 27.03 3.79
C GLY A 99 7.22 26.45 3.66
N ALA A 100 7.13 25.18 3.29
CA ALA A 100 5.86 24.47 3.22
C ALA A 100 5.21 24.68 4.59
N GLN A 101 4.07 25.38 4.62
CA GLN A 101 3.32 25.51 5.85
C GLN A 101 2.95 24.10 6.27
N ALA A 102 3.46 23.66 7.42
CA ALA A 102 3.13 22.36 7.97
C ALA A 102 1.60 22.24 8.02
N ALA A 103 1.05 21.19 7.40
CA ALA A 103 -0.38 20.96 7.37
C ALA A 103 -0.94 20.96 8.80
N LYS A 104 -1.96 21.80 9.04
CA LYS A 104 -2.66 21.81 10.32
C LYS A 104 -3.50 20.54 10.44
N ALA A 105 -3.36 19.82 11.54
CA ALA A 105 -4.22 18.68 11.83
C ALA A 105 -5.70 19.13 11.92
N ALA A 106 -6.57 18.41 11.21
CA ALA A 106 -8.01 18.50 11.37
C ALA A 106 -8.46 17.87 12.69
N PHE A 107 -7.72 16.87 13.16
CA PHE A 107 -7.97 16.16 14.41
C PHE A 107 -6.68 15.59 15.01
N GLY A 108 -6.61 15.50 16.35
CA GLY A 108 -5.51 14.86 17.07
C GLY A 108 -4.23 15.71 17.22
N PRO A 109 -3.17 15.16 17.84
CA PRO A 109 -3.03 13.77 18.30
C PRO A 109 -3.93 13.45 19.51
N GLU A 110 -4.69 12.36 19.43
CA GLU A 110 -5.57 11.91 20.52
C GLU A 110 -5.65 10.38 20.62
N VAL A 111 -5.92 9.84 21.82
CA VAL A 111 -5.90 8.40 22.11
C VAL A 111 -7.30 7.81 22.20
N PHE A 112 -7.58 6.78 21.40
CA PHE A 112 -8.82 6.01 21.39
C PHE A 112 -8.61 4.57 21.83
N ARG A 113 -9.73 3.92 22.14
CA ARG A 113 -9.78 2.48 22.38
C ARG A 113 -10.59 1.80 21.30
N ALA A 114 -10.07 0.70 20.80
CA ALA A 114 -10.73 -0.15 19.81
C ALA A 114 -10.74 -1.59 20.34
N ASP A 115 -11.88 -2.26 20.28
CA ASP A 115 -11.99 -3.67 20.62
C ASP A 115 -11.40 -4.52 19.49
N THR A 116 -10.42 -5.36 19.80
CA THR A 116 -9.78 -6.29 18.86
C THR A 116 -10.46 -7.66 18.84
N THR A 117 -11.43 -7.89 19.73
CA THR A 117 -12.14 -9.15 19.90
C THR A 117 -13.16 -9.38 18.79
N ASN A 118 -13.51 -10.64 18.51
CA ASN A 118 -14.51 -11.03 17.50
C ASN A 118 -14.16 -10.47 16.11
N SER A 119 -15.07 -9.70 15.50
CA SER A 119 -14.88 -9.03 14.21
C SER A 119 -14.00 -7.77 14.30
N GLY A 120 -13.53 -7.42 15.50
CA GLY A 120 -12.74 -6.22 15.74
C GLY A 120 -13.58 -4.94 15.75
N SER A 121 -12.89 -3.82 15.55
CA SER A 121 -13.48 -2.49 15.46
C SER A 121 -13.19 -1.85 14.12
N TYR A 122 -14.20 -1.15 13.61
CA TYR A 122 -14.17 -0.38 12.39
C TYR A 122 -13.99 1.09 12.76
N ILE A 123 -13.06 1.77 12.10
CA ILE A 123 -12.69 3.14 12.41
C ILE A 123 -12.85 3.97 11.13
N ASP A 124 -13.60 5.05 11.24
CA ASP A 124 -13.87 6.04 10.19
C ASP A 124 -13.23 7.36 10.63
N PHE A 125 -12.41 7.96 9.75
CA PHE A 125 -11.68 9.20 10.00
C PHE A 125 -12.24 10.41 9.25
N ASP A 126 -13.39 10.27 8.57
CA ASP A 126 -14.00 11.33 7.77
C ASP A 126 -14.87 12.29 8.59
N THR A 127 -15.27 11.87 9.79
CA THR A 127 -15.97 12.71 10.75
C THR A 127 -15.03 13.77 11.38
N ALA A 128 -15.59 14.70 12.15
CA ALA A 128 -14.80 15.70 12.87
C ALA A 128 -13.95 15.07 13.99
N GLU A 129 -14.44 13.97 14.56
CA GLU A 129 -13.75 13.11 15.52
C GLU A 129 -13.83 11.68 15.00
N PRO A 130 -12.76 10.86 15.05
CA PRO A 130 -12.78 9.49 14.54
C PRO A 130 -13.91 8.65 15.16
N LEU A 131 -14.73 8.03 14.32
CA LEU A 131 -15.83 7.19 14.75
C LEU A 131 -15.35 5.74 14.88
N VAL A 132 -15.41 5.18 16.10
CA VAL A 132 -15.05 3.78 16.37
C VAL A 132 -16.31 2.96 16.63
N VAL A 133 -16.59 1.98 15.77
CA VAL A 133 -17.74 1.09 15.88
C VAL A 133 -17.28 -0.35 16.05
N ALA A 134 -17.69 -0.98 17.16
CA ALA A 134 -17.41 -2.39 17.43
C ALA A 134 -18.45 -3.31 16.75
N ASN A 135 -18.00 -4.49 16.30
CA ASN A 135 -18.86 -5.62 15.91
C ASN A 135 -19.92 -5.35 14.81
N SER A 136 -19.80 -4.26 14.06
CA SER A 136 -20.63 -3.99 12.89
C SER A 136 -19.82 -3.19 11.87
N THR A 137 -20.06 -3.42 10.58
CA THR A 137 -19.40 -2.70 9.49
C THR A 137 -20.16 -1.40 9.23
N PRO A 138 -19.77 -0.24 9.80
CA PRO A 138 -20.27 1.02 9.29
C PRO A 138 -19.86 1.13 7.83
N LYS A 139 -20.77 1.63 6.99
CA LYS A 139 -20.39 2.07 5.66
C LYS A 139 -19.39 3.22 5.84
N GLY A 140 -18.27 3.18 5.11
CA GLY A 140 -17.25 4.24 5.19
C GLY A 140 -16.16 4.01 6.23
N ALA A 141 -16.00 2.81 6.79
CA ALA A 141 -14.80 2.53 7.57
C ALA A 141 -13.53 2.68 6.71
N ASP A 142 -12.52 3.33 7.25
CA ASP A 142 -11.21 3.51 6.62
C ASP A 142 -10.23 2.41 7.03
N VAL A 143 -10.31 1.98 8.29
CA VAL A 143 -9.47 0.90 8.81
C VAL A 143 -10.25 0.01 9.78
N ILE A 144 -9.88 -1.26 9.81
CA ILE A 144 -10.37 -2.27 10.75
C ILE A 144 -9.18 -2.74 11.56
N ILE A 145 -9.34 -2.83 12.88
CA ILE A 145 -8.40 -3.55 13.75
C ILE A 145 -9.10 -4.80 14.30
N SER A 146 -8.56 -5.98 14.00
CA SER A 146 -9.17 -7.26 14.37
C SER A 146 -8.12 -8.33 14.62
N ALA A 147 -8.37 -9.21 15.59
CA ALA A 147 -7.60 -10.43 15.78
C ALA A 147 -8.36 -11.63 15.19
N SER A 148 -7.78 -12.28 14.19
CA SER A 148 -8.21 -13.62 13.78
C SER A 148 -8.05 -14.58 14.96
N THR A 149 -8.98 -15.52 15.17
CA THR A 149 -9.13 -16.34 16.40
C THR A 149 -7.79 -16.77 17.04
N GLY A 150 -7.34 -16.03 18.07
CA GLY A 150 -6.13 -16.33 18.85
C GLY A 150 -4.80 -15.80 18.29
N GLY A 151 -4.81 -15.08 17.18
CA GLY A 151 -3.65 -14.46 16.55
C GLY A 151 -3.36 -13.03 17.04
N ALA A 152 -2.23 -12.47 16.59
CA ALA A 152 -1.97 -11.05 16.76
C ALA A 152 -3.00 -10.24 15.97
N PRO A 153 -3.43 -9.06 16.46
CA PRO A 153 -4.32 -8.21 15.68
C PRO A 153 -3.60 -7.67 14.45
N ASP A 154 -4.37 -7.50 13.38
CA ASP A 154 -3.96 -6.88 12.13
C ASP A 154 -4.78 -5.61 11.90
N LEU A 155 -4.19 -4.67 11.17
CA LEU A 155 -4.85 -3.52 10.57
C LEU A 155 -5.25 -3.90 9.14
N PHE A 156 -6.49 -3.63 8.75
CA PHE A 156 -7.00 -3.88 7.41
C PHE A 156 -7.70 -2.65 6.86
N VAL A 157 -7.50 -2.36 5.58
CA VAL A 157 -8.28 -1.37 4.84
C VAL A 157 -9.47 -2.09 4.19
N PRO A 158 -10.71 -1.64 4.43
CA PRO A 158 -11.90 -2.20 3.77
C PRO A 158 -11.80 -2.18 2.24
N ASP A 159 -12.48 -3.13 1.60
CA ASP A 159 -12.48 -3.35 0.15
C ASP A 159 -11.09 -3.61 -0.46
N SER A 160 -10.12 -4.01 0.37
CA SER A 160 -8.75 -4.33 -0.03
C SER A 160 -8.04 -3.20 -0.78
N ARG A 161 -8.36 -1.94 -0.45
CA ARG A 161 -7.68 -0.77 -1.02
C ARG A 161 -6.26 -0.68 -0.51
N MET A 162 -5.33 -0.31 -1.40
CA MET A 162 -3.93 -0.08 -1.06
C MET A 162 -3.80 1.34 -0.50
N ALA A 163 -4.02 1.48 0.81
CA ALA A 163 -4.07 2.80 1.44
C ALA A 163 -3.35 2.88 2.79
N LEU A 164 -2.75 1.79 3.27
CA LEU A 164 -2.07 1.69 4.56
C LEU A 164 -0.58 1.42 4.34
N ALA A 165 0.31 2.08 5.07
CA ALA A 165 1.76 1.89 4.98
C ALA A 165 2.46 2.07 6.33
N PRO A 166 3.63 1.45 6.57
CA PRO A 166 4.52 1.89 7.64
C PRO A 166 5.05 3.30 7.35
N PRO A 167 5.50 4.09 8.34
CA PRO A 167 6.14 5.38 8.08
C PRO A 167 7.49 5.19 7.37
N ALA A 168 7.95 6.23 6.67
CA ALA A 168 9.22 6.23 5.95
C ALA A 168 10.47 6.25 6.87
N GLY A 169 10.31 6.50 8.18
CA GLY A 169 11.40 6.62 9.14
C GLY A 169 11.04 6.09 10.53
N SER A 170 12.07 5.90 11.36
CA SER A 170 11.94 5.38 12.73
C SER A 170 12.40 6.44 13.73
N GLY A 171 11.52 7.32 14.21
CA GLY A 171 11.91 8.28 15.23
C GLY A 171 10.82 9.27 15.60
N ALA A 172 10.70 10.35 14.82
CA ALA A 172 9.67 11.36 15.02
C ALA A 172 8.32 10.87 14.49
N ALA A 173 7.24 11.45 15.01
CA ALA A 173 5.92 11.30 14.38
C ALA A 173 5.98 11.89 12.96
N PRO A 174 5.51 11.16 11.94
CA PRO A 174 5.55 11.63 10.57
C PRO A 174 4.69 12.88 10.37
N THR A 175 5.09 13.76 9.45
CA THR A 175 4.21 14.84 8.98
C THR A 175 3.12 14.29 8.05
N ALA A 176 2.14 15.13 7.69
CA ALA A 176 1.12 14.78 6.71
C ALA A 176 1.75 14.37 5.37
N GLU A 177 2.73 15.13 4.90
CA GLU A 177 3.41 14.90 3.63
C GLU A 177 4.22 13.60 3.66
N GLU A 178 4.96 13.34 4.75
CA GLU A 178 5.71 12.10 4.91
C GLU A 178 4.80 10.87 4.96
N CYS A 179 3.63 10.99 5.61
CA CYS A 179 2.66 9.90 5.62
C CYS A 179 2.05 9.66 4.24
N ALA A 180 1.65 10.72 3.53
CA ALA A 180 1.09 10.61 2.19
C ALA A 180 2.10 9.97 1.22
N GLU A 181 3.37 10.41 1.25
CA GLU A 181 4.45 9.84 0.44
C GLU A 181 4.70 8.36 0.78
N SER A 182 4.61 7.98 2.06
CA SER A 182 4.80 6.59 2.46
C SER A 182 3.67 5.69 1.94
N VAL A 183 2.43 6.16 1.99
CA VAL A 183 1.28 5.43 1.41
C VAL A 183 1.46 5.33 -0.10
N GLU A 184 1.79 6.42 -0.81
CA GLU A 184 2.00 6.39 -2.26
C GLU A 184 3.04 5.35 -2.69
N ARG A 185 4.12 5.20 -1.93
CA ARG A 185 5.22 4.28 -2.27
C ARG A 185 5.03 2.85 -1.78
N ASN A 186 4.49 2.69 -0.58
CA ASN A 186 4.53 1.44 0.18
C ASN A 186 3.15 0.96 0.62
N ALA A 187 2.07 1.48 0.01
CA ALA A 187 0.73 1.07 0.36
C ALA A 187 0.54 -0.45 0.29
N THR A 188 -0.23 -0.93 1.25
CA THR A 188 -0.81 -2.26 1.36
C THR A 188 -2.24 -2.09 1.86
N TYR A 189 -3.04 -3.16 1.75
CA TYR A 189 -4.36 -3.21 2.35
C TYR A 189 -4.34 -3.81 3.76
N THR A 190 -3.21 -4.36 4.19
CA THR A 190 -3.07 -5.00 5.51
C THR A 190 -1.66 -4.89 6.08
N LEU A 191 -1.57 -4.68 7.39
CA LEU A 191 -0.34 -4.73 8.18
C LEU A 191 -0.61 -5.34 9.56
N PRO A 192 0.37 -6.00 10.18
CA PRO A 192 0.27 -6.36 11.59
C PRO A 192 0.06 -5.12 12.46
N ALA A 193 -0.89 -5.16 13.39
CA ALA A 193 -1.12 -4.08 14.36
C ALA A 193 -0.07 -4.14 15.50
N THR A 194 1.21 -4.27 15.16
CA THR A 194 2.29 -4.24 16.15
C THR A 194 2.44 -2.83 16.72
N ARG A 195 3.05 -2.72 17.90
CA ARG A 195 3.37 -1.39 18.46
C ARG A 195 4.24 -0.63 17.46
N GLY A 196 3.79 0.54 17.05
CA GLY A 196 4.47 1.35 16.05
C GLY A 196 3.57 2.39 15.45
N ASP A 197 4.12 3.09 14.47
CA ASP A 197 3.45 4.13 13.71
C ASP A 197 3.06 3.56 12.34
N PHE A 198 1.97 4.08 11.79
CA PHE A 198 1.38 3.70 10.52
C PHE A 198 0.79 4.94 9.84
N CYS A 199 0.77 4.94 8.52
CA CYS A 199 0.20 5.98 7.69
C CYS A 199 -0.94 5.41 6.87
N LEU A 200 -2.02 6.17 6.74
CA LEU A 200 -3.20 5.79 5.98
C LEU A 200 -3.70 6.97 5.16
N THR A 201 -4.28 6.70 3.98
CA THR A 201 -5.07 7.69 3.23
C THR A 201 -6.53 7.23 3.13
N THR A 202 -7.48 8.08 3.52
CA THR A 202 -8.92 7.76 3.45
C THR A 202 -9.44 7.85 2.02
N THR A 203 -10.65 7.34 1.75
CA THR A 203 -11.32 7.46 0.43
C THR A 203 -11.52 8.92 -0.01
N GLU A 204 -11.62 9.80 0.97
CA GLU A 204 -11.94 11.21 0.91
C GLU A 204 -10.66 12.05 0.75
N GLY A 205 -9.49 11.40 0.74
CA GLY A 205 -8.18 12.02 0.54
C GLY A 205 -7.52 12.52 1.83
N ARG A 206 -8.07 12.21 3.01
CA ARG A 206 -7.43 12.60 4.28
C ARG A 206 -6.19 11.76 4.52
N THR A 207 -5.16 12.39 5.08
CA THR A 207 -3.98 11.66 5.55
C THR A 207 -4.12 11.41 7.05
N VAL A 208 -3.83 10.19 7.47
CA VAL A 208 -3.94 9.76 8.86
C VAL A 208 -2.61 9.18 9.32
N HIS A 209 -2.12 9.68 10.46
CA HIS A 209 -1.08 9.02 11.23
C HIS A 209 -1.74 8.24 12.35
N LEU A 210 -1.56 6.93 12.34
CA LEU A 210 -2.08 5.99 13.31
C LEU A 210 -0.91 5.38 14.08
N LYS A 211 -0.89 5.57 15.40
CA LYS A 211 0.11 4.97 16.27
C LYS A 211 -0.52 3.94 17.19
N VAL A 212 -0.13 2.68 17.01
CA VAL A 212 -0.56 1.57 17.86
C VAL A 212 0.27 1.57 19.13
N LEU A 213 -0.34 1.95 20.26
CA LEU A 213 0.32 1.95 21.57
C LEU A 213 0.31 0.54 22.19
N THR A 214 -0.82 -0.16 22.04
CA THR A 214 -1.02 -1.55 22.46
C THR A 214 -2.09 -2.21 21.59
N ALA A 215 -1.89 -3.46 21.16
CA ALA A 215 -2.90 -4.26 20.45
C ALA A 215 -2.85 -5.72 20.94
N PRO A 216 -3.56 -6.04 22.04
CA PRO A 216 -3.60 -7.41 22.53
C PRO A 216 -4.40 -8.32 21.58
N PRO A 217 -4.10 -9.64 21.51
CA PRO A 217 -4.89 -10.63 20.75
C PRO A 217 -6.38 -10.67 21.09
N ALA A 218 -6.77 -10.18 22.28
CA ALA A 218 -8.16 -9.99 22.68
C ALA A 218 -8.26 -8.79 23.64
N GLY A 219 -9.38 -8.07 23.60
CA GLY A 219 -9.66 -6.91 24.44
C GLY A 219 -9.42 -5.57 23.75
N LEU A 220 -9.03 -4.55 24.52
CA LEU A 220 -8.96 -3.17 24.03
C LEU A 220 -7.54 -2.81 23.56
N ALA A 221 -7.40 -2.55 22.27
CA ALA A 221 -6.27 -1.82 21.72
C ALA A 221 -6.32 -0.35 22.15
N LYS A 222 -5.14 0.29 22.18
CA LYS A 222 -4.97 1.73 22.38
C LYS A 222 -4.27 2.30 21.16
N LEU A 223 -4.91 3.26 20.54
CA LEU A 223 -4.48 3.88 19.28
C LEU A 223 -4.37 5.39 19.51
N GLU A 224 -3.26 6.00 19.13
CA GLU A 224 -3.13 7.45 19.03
C GLU A 224 -3.30 7.85 17.56
N VAL A 225 -4.14 8.82 17.26
CA VAL A 225 -4.51 9.19 15.89
C VAL A 225 -4.33 10.69 15.68
N THR A 226 -3.75 11.05 14.54
CA THR A 226 -3.74 12.41 13.99
C THR A 226 -4.30 12.36 12.57
N VAL A 227 -5.20 13.29 12.22
CA VAL A 227 -5.82 13.38 10.90
C VAL A 227 -5.54 14.75 10.29
N TRP A 228 -5.11 14.77 9.03
CA TRP A 228 -4.94 15.96 8.21
C TRP A 228 -5.93 15.96 7.04
N ALA A 229 -6.30 17.15 6.60
CA ALA A 229 -7.18 17.37 5.44
C ALA A 229 -6.41 17.37 4.13
#